data_AF-A0A183KUB5-F1
#
_entry.id   AF-A0A183KUB5-F1
#
_cell.length_a   1.000
_cell.length_b   1.000
_cell.length_c   1.000
_cell.angle_alpha   90.00
_cell.angle_beta   90.00
_cell.angle_gamma   90.00
#
_symmetry.space_group_name_H-M   'P 1'
#
loop_
_entity.id
_entity.type
_entity.pdbx_description
1 polymer ?
#
loop_
_entity_poly.entity_id
_entity_poly.type
_entity_poly.pdbx_seq_one_letter_code
_entity_poly.pdbx_strand_id
1 'polypeptide(L)'
;MESSRPKEERKTKEHITPRNGDRHEKNEEELDGTRKEGPGQTSSNLNAIVQLISQNDGVIALPTDTIYGLACSVFNPEAIERIRRIKGRSETKPMAICLDQVG
;
A
#
# COMPACT_ATOMS: atom_id res chain seq x y z
N MET A 1 -25.23 56.80 -4.19
CA MET A 1 -23.84 56.60 -4.66
C MET A 1 -23.32 55.35 -3.97
N GLU A 2 -23.54 54.18 -4.58
CA GLU A 2 -23.08 52.89 -4.05
C GLU A 2 -21.74 52.50 -4.69
N SER A 3 -20.75 52.20 -3.84
CA SER A 3 -19.40 51.83 -4.24
C SER A 3 -19.36 50.39 -4.73
N SER A 4 -18.95 50.19 -5.98
CA SER A 4 -18.73 48.86 -6.56
C SER A 4 -17.35 48.32 -6.16
N ARG A 5 -17.29 47.23 -5.39
CA ARG A 5 -16.04 46.49 -5.11
C ARG A 5 -15.73 45.56 -6.30
N PRO A 6 -14.48 45.49 -6.79
CA PRO A 6 -14.12 44.51 -7.82
C PRO A 6 -13.98 43.10 -7.22
N LYS A 7 -14.50 42.09 -7.93
CA LYS A 7 -14.30 40.67 -7.62
C LYS A 7 -12.89 40.26 -8.03
N GLU A 8 -12.08 39.87 -7.04
CA GLU A 8 -10.77 39.27 -7.24
C GLU A 8 -10.95 37.80 -7.65
N GLU A 9 -10.78 37.51 -8.95
CA GLU A 9 -10.73 36.14 -9.46
C GLU A 9 -9.42 35.48 -9.02
N ARG A 10 -9.51 34.61 -8.01
CA ARG A 10 -8.42 33.76 -7.56
C ARG A 10 -8.08 32.76 -8.67
N LYS A 11 -6.97 33.00 -9.38
CA LYS A 11 -6.37 32.06 -10.31
C LYS A 11 -5.73 30.92 -9.52
N THR A 12 -6.50 29.87 -9.23
CA THR A 12 -5.99 28.62 -8.67
C THR A 12 -5.01 28.00 -9.68
N LYS A 13 -3.73 28.11 -9.38
CA LYS A 13 -2.66 27.48 -10.14
C LYS A 13 -2.66 26.00 -9.76
N GLU A 14 -3.44 25.19 -10.47
CA GLU A 14 -3.40 23.74 -10.29
C GLU A 14 -1.99 23.23 -10.57
N HIS A 15 -1.27 22.83 -9.52
CA HIS A 15 -0.04 22.06 -9.64
C HIS A 15 -0.42 20.61 -9.91
N ILE A 16 -0.74 20.31 -11.16
CA ILE A 16 -0.80 18.94 -11.66
C ILE A 16 0.64 18.44 -11.68
N THR A 17 0.99 17.57 -10.73
CA THR A 17 2.24 16.82 -10.85
C THR A 17 2.14 15.90 -12.07
N PRO A 18 3.17 15.85 -12.93
CA PRO A 18 3.16 14.88 -14.02
C PRO A 18 3.10 13.47 -13.42
N ARG A 19 2.17 12.66 -13.94
CA ARG A 19 2.16 11.21 -13.76
C ARG A 19 3.45 10.67 -14.38
N ASN A 20 4.53 10.67 -13.60
CA ASN A 20 5.84 10.26 -14.10
C ASN A 20 5.81 8.76 -14.41
N GLY A 21 5.80 8.47 -15.71
CA GLY A 21 6.04 7.14 -16.26
C GLY A 21 7.53 6.81 -16.23
N ASP A 22 8.10 6.73 -15.03
CA ASP A 22 9.44 6.15 -14.85
C ASP A 22 9.33 4.63 -14.97
N ARG A 23 9.47 4.18 -16.22
CA ARG A 23 9.75 2.80 -16.55
C ARG A 23 11.19 2.52 -16.13
N HIS A 24 11.37 2.18 -14.86
CA HIS A 24 12.62 1.59 -14.40
C HIS A 24 12.74 0.19 -14.98
N GLU A 25 13.62 0.05 -15.96
CA GLU A 25 14.21 -1.22 -16.38
C GLU A 25 15.08 -1.71 -15.22
N LYS A 26 14.49 -2.48 -14.32
CA LYS A 26 15.23 -3.19 -13.26
C LYS A 26 15.41 -4.63 -13.71
N ASN A 27 16.68 -5.02 -13.79
CA ASN A 27 17.21 -6.34 -14.11
C ASN A 27 16.35 -7.47 -13.54
N GLU A 28 16.10 -8.45 -14.41
CA GLU A 28 15.60 -9.77 -14.10
C GLU A 28 16.68 -10.58 -13.36
N GLU A 29 16.98 -10.23 -12.11
CA GLU A 29 17.71 -11.12 -11.21
C GLU A 29 16.69 -11.86 -10.32
N GLU A 30 16.28 -13.01 -10.87
CA GLU A 30 15.87 -14.24 -10.18
C GLU A 30 15.10 -14.06 -8.86
N LEU A 31 13.85 -13.60 -8.98
CA LEU A 31 12.84 -13.88 -7.97
C LEU A 31 12.53 -15.37 -8.04
N ASP A 32 13.20 -16.16 -7.17
CA ASP A 32 12.76 -17.48 -6.70
C ASP A 32 11.26 -17.43 -6.43
N GLY A 33 10.51 -17.87 -7.44
CA GLY A 33 9.08 -17.98 -7.41
C GLY A 33 8.71 -19.31 -6.78
N THR A 34 8.57 -19.36 -5.45
CA THR A 34 7.65 -20.33 -4.86
C THR A 34 6.22 -19.92 -5.23
N ARG A 35 5.80 -20.27 -6.45
CA ARG A 35 4.39 -20.32 -6.84
C ARG A 35 3.70 -21.25 -5.85
N LYS A 36 2.79 -20.72 -5.04
CA LYS A 36 1.78 -21.53 -4.35
C LYS A 36 0.42 -21.08 -4.90
N GLU A 37 -0.21 -22.05 -5.56
CA GLU A 37 -1.45 -21.98 -6.31
C GLU A 37 -2.63 -21.50 -5.43
N GLY A 38 -3.53 -20.70 -5.98
CA GLY A 38 -4.92 -20.63 -5.48
C GLY A 38 -5.78 -21.71 -6.14
N PRO A 39 -7.08 -21.86 -5.86
CA PRO A 39 -7.91 -21.37 -4.77
C PRO A 39 -8.25 -22.49 -3.77
N GLY A 40 -8.26 -22.16 -2.48
CA GLY A 40 -8.55 -23.10 -1.40
C GLY A 40 -7.45 -23.08 -0.36
N GLN A 41 -7.35 -21.99 0.40
CA GLN A 41 -6.50 -21.92 1.57
C GLN A 41 -7.05 -22.94 2.58
N THR A 42 -6.60 -24.19 2.51
CA THR A 42 -6.86 -25.18 3.55
C THR A 42 -6.33 -24.60 4.86
N SER A 43 -7.11 -24.73 5.93
CA SER A 43 -6.87 -24.24 7.30
C SER A 43 -5.54 -24.66 7.94
N SER A 44 -4.68 -25.38 7.22
CA SER A 44 -3.48 -26.03 7.73
C SER A 44 -2.29 -25.11 8.01
N ASN A 45 -2.22 -23.88 7.48
CA ASN A 45 -1.00 -23.06 7.58
C ASN A 45 -1.15 -21.63 8.13
N LEU A 46 -2.25 -21.30 8.83
CA LEU A 46 -2.40 -19.96 9.44
C LEU A 46 -1.30 -19.63 10.45
N ASN A 47 -0.83 -20.62 11.22
CA ASN A 47 0.24 -20.41 12.20
C ASN A 47 1.55 -19.95 11.55
N ALA A 48 1.90 -20.52 10.39
CA ALA A 48 3.09 -20.11 9.66
C ALA A 48 2.96 -18.66 9.15
N ILE A 49 1.75 -18.26 8.73
CA ILE A 49 1.45 -16.89 8.30
C ILE A 49 1.56 -15.92 9.48
N VAL A 50 1.03 -16.29 10.65
CA VAL A 50 1.15 -15.49 11.87
C VAL A 50 2.62 -15.32 12.25
N GLN A 51 3.41 -16.40 12.25
CA GLN A 51 4.85 -16.33 12.50
C GLN A 51 5.55 -15.37 11.53
N LEU A 52 5.27 -15.50 10.23
CA LEU A 52 5.84 -14.61 9.21
C LEU A 52 5.54 -13.13 9.52
N ILE A 53 4.29 -12.80 9.81
CA ILE A 53 3.85 -11.41 10.03
C ILE A 53 4.34 -10.86 11.37
N SER A 54 4.39 -11.69 12.42
CA SER A 54 4.75 -11.26 13.77
C SER A 54 6.24 -11.26 14.04
N GLN A 55 7.03 -12.13 13.41
CA GLN A 55 8.44 -12.36 13.77
C GLN A 55 9.43 -12.04 12.65
N ASN A 56 9.00 -12.04 11.38
CA ASN A 56 9.90 -12.00 10.22
C ASN A 56 9.57 -10.84 9.26
N ASP A 57 9.21 -9.67 9.79
CA ASP A 57 8.88 -8.45 9.01
C ASP A 57 7.98 -8.72 7.77
N GLY A 58 7.12 -9.73 7.92
CA GLY A 58 6.45 -10.39 6.82
C GLY A 58 5.40 -9.51 6.16
N VAL A 59 5.40 -9.53 4.83
CA VAL A 59 4.35 -8.95 4.01
C VAL A 59 3.62 -10.07 3.30
N ILE A 60 2.29 -10.09 3.45
CA ILE A 60 1.43 -11.10 2.84
C ILE A 60 0.51 -10.48 1.79
N ALA A 61 0.09 -11.29 0.83
CA ALA A 61 -1.05 -10.99 -0.03
C ALA A 61 -2.33 -11.43 0.70
N LEU A 62 -3.20 -10.47 0.99
CA LEU A 62 -4.49 -10.68 1.64
C LEU A 62 -5.59 -10.67 0.57
N PRO A 63 -6.37 -11.75 0.41
CA PRO A 63 -7.47 -11.77 -0.55
C PRO A 63 -8.57 -10.78 -0.16
N THR A 64 -9.19 -10.12 -1.14
CA THR A 64 -10.44 -9.36 -0.99
C THR A 64 -11.35 -9.65 -2.17
N ASP A 65 -12.59 -9.16 -2.13
CA ASP A 65 -13.58 -9.35 -3.19
C ASP A 65 -13.18 -8.76 -4.55
N THR A 66 -12.22 -7.83 -4.57
CA THR A 66 -11.83 -7.10 -5.79
C THR A 66 -10.40 -7.40 -6.21
N ILE A 67 -9.44 -7.01 -5.37
CA ILE A 67 -8.01 -7.14 -5.62
C ILE A 67 -7.31 -7.61 -4.36
N TYR A 68 -6.17 -8.27 -4.50
CA TYR A 68 -5.36 -8.62 -3.33
C TYR A 68 -4.79 -7.34 -2.70
N GLY A 69 -4.90 -7.24 -1.38
CA GLY A 69 -4.19 -6.27 -0.58
C GLY A 69 -2.81 -6.77 -0.18
N LEU A 70 -1.85 -5.88 0.02
CA LEU A 70 -0.62 -6.21 0.75
C LEU A 70 -0.80 -5.78 2.21
N ALA A 71 -0.50 -6.68 3.14
CA ALA A 71 -0.67 -6.46 4.57
C ALA A 71 0.57 -6.93 5.37
N CYS A 72 0.81 -6.26 6.50
CA CYS A 72 1.83 -6.61 7.48
C CYS A 72 1.34 -6.25 8.89
N SER A 73 2.14 -6.58 9.90
CA SER A 73 1.87 -6.14 11.28
C SER A 73 1.98 -4.62 11.38
N VAL A 74 1.00 -3.98 12.01
CA VAL A 74 1.03 -2.54 12.36
C VAL A 74 2.05 -2.22 13.46
N PHE A 75 2.47 -3.23 14.22
CA PHE A 75 3.45 -3.09 15.31
C PHE A 75 4.90 -3.27 14.85
N ASN A 76 5.13 -3.52 13.55
CA ASN A 76 6.46 -3.75 12.97
C ASN A 76 6.80 -2.62 11.96
N PRO A 77 7.57 -1.60 12.36
CA PRO A 77 7.97 -0.50 11.49
C PRO A 77 8.73 -0.94 10.25
N GLU A 78 9.59 -1.96 10.36
CA GLU A 78 10.36 -2.51 9.24
C GLU A 78 9.45 -3.09 8.16
N ALA A 79 8.39 -3.80 8.56
CA ALA A 79 7.40 -4.35 7.66
C ALA A 79 6.54 -3.26 6.98
N ILE A 80 6.22 -2.17 7.71
CA ILE A 80 5.54 -0.99 7.15
C ILE A 80 6.40 -0.35 6.06
N GLU A 81 7.70 -0.16 6.34
CA GLU A 81 8.66 0.35 5.37
C GLU A 81 8.82 -0.57 4.16
N ARG A 82 8.79 -1.89 4.39
CA ARG A 82 8.82 -2.89 3.33
C ARG A 82 7.61 -2.75 2.40
N ILE A 83 6.40 -2.59 2.92
CA ILE A 83 5.20 -2.32 2.10
C ILE A 83 5.34 -1.01 1.31
N ARG A 84 5.86 0.06 1.92
CA ARG A 84 6.07 1.35 1.22
C ARG A 84 7.02 1.19 0.03
N ARG A 85 8.13 0.47 0.23
CA ARG A 85 9.11 0.15 -0.82
C ARG A 85 8.50 -0.70 -1.93
N ILE A 86 7.81 -1.78 -1.58
CA ILE A 86 7.14 -2.67 -2.56
C ILE A 86 6.12 -1.89 -3.41
N LYS A 87 5.32 -1.03 -2.77
CA LYS A 87 4.27 -0.26 -3.45
C LYS A 87 4.77 1.02 -4.13
N GLY A 88 6.05 1.37 -3.97
CA GLY A 88 6.60 2.65 -4.43
C GLY A 88 5.84 3.86 -3.87
N ARG A 89 5.45 3.83 -2.59
CA ARG A 89 4.67 4.90 -1.94
C ARG A 89 5.55 5.84 -1.14
N SER A 90 5.20 7.14 -1.17
CA SER A 90 5.76 8.13 -0.25
C SER A 90 5.29 7.88 1.19
N GLU A 91 6.08 8.30 2.17
CA GLU A 91 5.75 8.21 3.59
C GLU A 91 4.49 8.98 3.98
N THR A 92 4.20 10.06 3.25
CA THR A 92 3.02 10.91 3.45
C THR A 92 1.72 10.27 2.96
N LYS A 93 1.80 9.20 2.16
CA LYS A 93 0.61 8.57 1.58
C LYS A 93 0.06 7.51 2.54
N PRO A 94 -1.16 7.68 3.09
CA PRO A 94 -1.69 6.78 4.10
C PRO A 94 -1.95 5.37 3.55
N MET A 95 -1.90 4.39 4.45
CA MET A 95 -2.30 3.00 4.22
C MET A 95 -3.51 2.68 5.10
N ALA A 96 -4.33 1.73 4.67
CA ALA A 96 -5.49 1.29 5.44
C ALA A 96 -5.05 0.48 6.67
N ILE A 97 -5.80 0.60 7.77
CA ILE A 97 -5.65 -0.23 8.98
C ILE A 97 -6.88 -1.13 9.04
N CYS A 98 -6.66 -2.44 9.12
CA CYS A 98 -7.72 -3.43 9.31
C CYS A 98 -7.84 -3.75 10.79
N LEU A 99 -9.04 -3.55 11.35
CA LEU A 99 -9.37 -3.89 12.74
C LEU A 99 -10.47 -4.95 12.72
N ASP A 100 -10.37 -5.93 13.61
CA ASP A 100 -11.38 -7.00 13.73
C ASP A 100 -12.51 -6.60 14.69
N GLN A 101 -12.17 -6.01 15.83
CA GLN A 101 -13.12 -5.58 16.85
C GLN A 101 -13.00 -4.08 17.10
N VAL A 102 -14.15 -3.43 17.28
CA VAL A 102 -14.26 -2.06 17.80
C VAL A 102 -14.84 -2.18 19.20
N GLY A 103 -14.11 -1.65 20.19
CA GLY A 103 -14.52 -1.69 21.60
C GLY A 103 -15.67 -0.74 21.94
#